data_AF-A0ABD5EBV7-F1
#
_entry.id   AF-A0ABD5EBV7-F1
#
_cell.length_a   1.000
_cell.length_b   1.000
_cell.length_c   1.000
_cell.angle_alpha   90.00
_cell.angle_beta   90.00
_cell.angle_gamma   90.00
#
_symmetry.space_group_name_H-M   'P 1'
#
loop_
_entity.id
_entity.type
_entity.pdbx_description
1 polymer ?
#
loop_
_entity_poly.entity_id
_entity_poly.type
_entity_poly.pdbx_seq_one_letter_code
_entity_poly.pdbx_strand_id
1 'polypeptide(L)'
;MTVNELDRFAAWIEDEIRRRGYDIDSPRGGGKSRLADEAGVHRAAVTRLLQRQSMPDLETMRRLAHALGIPVRDMLIHSGQLTEEELPLPEAGEEGGAGAGTGRLSLEEAAAALGVPPEQREMFLRVAGQFIPEEHTARELPARRKRRG
;
A
#
# COMPACT_ATOMS: atom_id res chain seq x y z
N MET A 1 4.95 4.63 -23.72
CA MET A 1 4.07 5.61 -23.05
C MET A 1 3.67 6.69 -24.02
N THR A 2 2.40 7.06 -24.02
CA THR A 2 1.84 8.07 -24.92
C THR A 2 1.98 9.46 -24.31
N VAL A 3 2.07 10.50 -25.14
CA VAL A 3 2.10 11.90 -24.69
C VAL A 3 0.92 12.22 -23.75
N ASN A 4 -0.23 11.58 -23.98
CA ASN A 4 -1.43 11.69 -23.16
C ASN A 4 -1.24 11.21 -21.70
N GLU A 5 -0.49 10.12 -21.47
CA GLU A 5 -0.25 9.60 -20.11
C GLU A 5 0.60 10.58 -19.28
N LEU A 6 1.65 11.14 -19.89
CA LEU A 6 2.49 12.14 -19.25
C LEU A 6 1.70 13.42 -18.95
N ASP A 7 0.87 13.89 -19.88
CA ASP A 7 0.04 15.08 -19.68
C ASP A 7 -0.97 14.89 -18.54
N ARG A 8 -1.60 13.72 -18.47
CA ARG A 8 -2.54 13.36 -17.41
C ARG A 8 -1.86 13.30 -16.05
N PHE A 9 -0.70 12.64 -15.98
CA PHE A 9 0.07 12.52 -14.75
C PHE A 9 0.59 13.89 -14.28
N ALA A 10 1.13 14.70 -15.20
CA ALA A 10 1.60 16.05 -14.90
C ALA A 10 0.46 16.95 -14.38
N ALA A 11 -0.72 16.89 -15.00
CA ALA A 11 -1.89 17.64 -14.51
C ALA A 11 -2.32 17.18 -13.10
N TRP A 12 -2.41 15.86 -12.88
CA TRP A 12 -2.79 15.31 -11.58
C TRP A 12 -1.80 15.69 -10.47
N ILE A 13 -0.49 15.55 -10.71
CA ILE A 13 0.52 15.86 -9.70
C ILE A 13 0.60 17.38 -9.44
N GLU A 14 0.41 18.22 -10.45
CA GLU A 14 0.31 19.67 -10.26
C GLU A 14 -0.80 20.04 -9.28
N ASP A 15 -1.98 19.45 -9.44
CA ASP A 15 -3.11 19.69 -8.53
C ASP A 15 -2.79 19.21 -7.12
N GLU A 16 -2.11 18.09 -6.98
CA GLU A 16 -1.74 17.52 -5.69
C GLU A 16 -0.67 18.36 -4.96
N ILE A 17 0.28 18.90 -5.73
CA ILE A 17 1.27 19.88 -5.27
C ILE A 17 0.57 21.16 -4.81
N ARG A 18 -0.38 21.70 -5.58
CA ARG A 18 -1.16 22.90 -5.22
C ARG A 18 -2.00 22.68 -3.96
N ARG A 19 -2.68 21.54 -3.85
CA ARG A 19 -3.47 21.15 -2.65
C ARG A 19 -2.65 21.16 -1.36
N ARG A 20 -1.34 20.89 -1.47
CA ARG A 20 -0.40 20.93 -0.34
C ARG A 20 0.24 22.29 -0.08
N GLY A 21 -0.20 23.33 -0.80
CA GLY A 21 0.22 24.70 -0.55
C GLY A 21 1.57 25.08 -1.18
N TYR A 22 2.05 24.29 -2.14
CA TYR A 22 3.20 24.69 -2.93
C TYR A 22 2.78 25.64 -4.05
N ASP A 23 3.32 26.87 -4.03
CA ASP A 23 3.17 27.83 -5.12
C ASP A 23 4.15 27.51 -6.25
N ILE A 24 3.75 26.58 -7.12
CA ILE A 24 4.54 26.21 -8.31
C ILE A 24 4.37 27.18 -9.47
N ASP A 25 3.34 28.02 -9.48
CA ASP A 25 3.04 28.94 -10.57
C ASP A 25 3.75 30.30 -10.39
N SER A 26 4.31 30.55 -9.21
CA SER A 26 5.16 31.69 -8.92
C SER A 26 6.25 31.91 -9.97
N PRO A 27 6.41 33.13 -10.52
CA PRO A 27 7.50 33.47 -11.45
C PRO A 27 8.89 33.22 -10.86
N ARG A 28 9.01 33.27 -9.53
CA ARG A 28 10.28 33.06 -8.81
C ARG A 28 10.61 31.58 -8.64
N GLY A 29 9.71 30.66 -9.00
CA GLY A 29 9.94 29.22 -8.94
C GLY A 29 10.18 28.67 -7.52
N GLY A 30 9.76 29.41 -6.49
CA GLY A 30 9.99 29.07 -5.09
C GLY A 30 9.37 27.73 -4.70
N GLY A 31 8.10 27.49 -5.07
CA GLY A 31 7.43 26.24 -4.74
C GLY A 31 8.05 25.01 -5.39
N LYS A 32 8.54 25.12 -6.64
CA LYS A 32 9.24 23.99 -7.32
C LYS A 32 10.56 23.64 -6.64
N SER A 33 11.28 24.65 -6.17
CA SER A 33 12.57 24.46 -5.45
C SER A 33 12.31 23.81 -4.10
N ARG A 34 11.37 24.38 -3.33
CA ARG A 34 10.96 23.86 -2.04
C ARG A 34 10.49 22.41 -2.12
N LEU A 35 9.68 22.07 -3.12
CA LEU A 35 9.24 20.69 -3.35
C LEU A 35 10.42 19.76 -3.63
N ALA A 36 11.35 20.19 -4.49
CA ALA A 36 12.54 19.40 -4.80
C ALA A 36 13.41 19.15 -3.56
N ASP A 37 13.60 20.19 -2.74
CA ASP A 37 14.39 20.12 -1.50
C ASP A 37 13.70 19.23 -0.45
N GLU A 38 12.40 19.38 -0.22
CA GLU A 38 11.62 18.56 0.72
C GLU A 38 11.54 17.09 0.29
N ALA A 39 11.43 16.82 -1.00
CA ALA A 39 11.48 15.46 -1.55
C ALA A 39 12.90 14.90 -1.65
N GLY A 40 13.93 15.72 -1.48
CA GLY A 40 15.32 15.31 -1.70
C GLY A 40 15.56 14.81 -3.14
N VAL A 41 14.96 15.46 -4.13
CA VAL A 41 15.11 15.14 -5.57
C VAL A 41 15.75 16.30 -6.31
N HIS A 42 16.30 16.03 -7.49
CA HIS A 42 16.82 17.10 -8.33
C HIS A 42 15.69 18.00 -8.85
N ARG A 43 15.85 19.32 -8.68
CA ARG A 43 14.93 20.33 -9.23
C ARG A 43 14.68 20.17 -10.74
N ALA A 44 15.67 19.71 -11.49
CA ALA A 44 15.53 19.44 -12.92
C ALA A 44 14.48 18.35 -13.20
N ALA A 45 14.41 17.30 -12.38
CA ALA A 45 13.41 16.25 -12.53
C ALA A 45 11.98 16.79 -12.31
N VAL A 46 11.79 17.59 -11.25
CA VAL A 46 10.52 18.27 -10.96
C VAL A 46 10.14 19.20 -12.12
N THR A 47 11.09 20.00 -12.60
CA THR A 47 10.84 20.94 -13.70
C THR A 47 10.41 20.22 -14.98
N ARG A 48 11.13 19.16 -15.36
CA ARG A 48 10.80 18.38 -16.57
C ARG A 48 9.42 17.72 -16.48
N LEU A 49 9.07 17.17 -15.32
CA LEU A 49 7.74 16.61 -15.08
C LEU A 49 6.65 17.68 -15.27
N LEU A 50 6.76 18.82 -14.57
CA LEU A 50 5.77 19.90 -14.66
C LEU A 50 5.70 20.52 -16.06
N GLN A 51 6.79 20.46 -16.83
CA GLN A 51 6.83 20.91 -18.23
C GLN A 51 6.44 19.82 -19.23
N ARG A 52 5.96 18.64 -18.77
CA ARG A 52 5.56 17.51 -19.63
C ARG A 52 6.68 17.04 -20.57
N GLN A 53 7.93 17.14 -20.13
CA GLN A 53 9.10 16.74 -20.93
C GLN A 53 9.48 15.27 -20.73
N SER A 54 9.34 14.75 -19.51
CA SER A 54 9.69 13.36 -19.19
C SER A 54 8.99 12.87 -17.95
N MET A 55 8.64 11.57 -17.94
CA MET A 55 8.20 10.89 -16.72
C MET A 55 9.38 10.75 -15.74
N PRO A 56 9.18 10.99 -14.43
CA PRO A 56 10.17 10.67 -13.41
C PRO A 56 10.43 9.16 -13.33
N ASP A 57 11.61 8.79 -12.83
CA ASP A 57 11.91 7.40 -12.47
C ASP A 57 11.22 6.99 -11.16
N LEU A 58 11.27 5.69 -10.86
CA LEU A 58 10.62 5.12 -9.67
C LEU A 58 11.13 5.74 -8.36
N GLU A 59 12.43 6.00 -8.26
CA GLU A 59 13.02 6.59 -7.06
C GLU A 59 12.50 8.01 -6.84
N THR A 60 12.47 8.82 -7.88
CA THR A 60 11.92 10.18 -7.87
C THR A 60 10.43 10.15 -7.54
N MET A 61 9.66 9.24 -8.15
CA MET A 61 8.23 9.07 -7.83
C MET A 61 8.00 8.73 -6.36
N ARG A 62 8.77 7.80 -5.80
CA ARG A 62 8.68 7.43 -4.37
C ARG A 62 9.00 8.59 -3.44
N ARG A 63 10.05 9.34 -3.76
CA ARG A 63 10.47 10.51 -2.97
C ARG A 63 9.44 11.63 -3.03
N LEU A 64 8.90 11.92 -4.21
CA LEU A 64 7.79 12.87 -4.38
C LEU A 64 6.53 12.42 -3.64
N ALA A 65 6.17 11.14 -3.75
CA ALA A 65 5.01 10.58 -3.05
C ALA A 65 5.15 10.77 -1.54
N HIS A 66 6.34 10.50 -0.98
CA HIS A 66 6.59 10.70 0.44
C HIS A 66 6.50 12.18 0.86
N ALA A 67 7.15 13.10 0.15
CA ALA A 67 7.10 14.53 0.46
C ALA A 67 5.69 15.11 0.34
N LEU A 68 4.90 14.54 -0.57
CA LEU A 68 3.51 14.89 -0.76
C LEU A 68 2.59 14.02 0.15
N GLY A 69 3.06 13.07 0.95
CA GLY A 69 2.15 12.20 1.72
C GLY A 69 1.10 11.48 0.85
N ILE A 70 1.42 11.19 -0.41
CA ILE A 70 0.59 10.41 -1.33
C ILE A 70 1.00 8.95 -1.17
N PRO A 71 0.05 7.99 -1.13
CA PRO A 71 0.40 6.59 -1.22
C PRO A 71 1.22 6.30 -2.49
N VAL A 72 2.36 5.62 -2.34
CA VAL A 72 3.23 5.29 -3.49
C VAL A 72 2.44 4.51 -4.56
N ARG A 73 1.49 3.66 -4.14
CA ARG A 73 0.56 2.97 -5.04
C ARG A 73 -0.13 3.95 -5.99
N ASP A 74 -0.77 4.99 -5.44
CA ASP A 74 -1.54 5.95 -6.23
C ASP A 74 -0.62 6.72 -7.20
N MET A 75 0.59 7.06 -6.76
CA MET A 75 1.61 7.65 -7.62
C MET A 75 1.95 6.76 -8.83
N LEU A 76 2.11 5.45 -8.61
CA LEU A 76 2.43 4.49 -9.67
C LEU A 76 1.25 4.22 -10.62
N ILE A 77 0.04 4.21 -10.08
CA ILE A 77 -1.18 4.04 -10.88
C ILE A 77 -1.43 5.28 -11.74
N HIS A 78 -1.35 6.48 -11.15
CA HIS A 78 -1.55 7.73 -11.90
C HIS A 78 -0.46 7.99 -12.95
N SER A 79 0.76 7.50 -12.73
CA SER A 79 1.84 7.55 -13.74
C SER A 79 1.71 6.49 -14.83
N GLY A 80 0.75 5.57 -14.73
CA GLY A 80 0.56 4.46 -15.65
C GLY A 80 1.66 3.39 -15.58
N GLN A 81 2.48 3.40 -14.52
CA GLN A 81 3.48 2.36 -14.28
C GLN A 81 2.86 1.06 -13.77
N LEU A 82 1.71 1.17 -13.10
CA LEU A 82 0.93 0.04 -12.62
C LEU A 82 -0.56 0.29 -12.87
N THR A 83 -1.35 -0.77 -12.95
CA THR A 83 -2.81 -0.67 -12.92
C THR A 83 -3.36 -0.99 -11.54
N GLU A 84 -4.64 -0.69 -11.31
CA GLU A 84 -5.30 -1.02 -10.03
C GLU A 84 -5.37 -2.52 -9.78
N GLU A 85 -5.52 -3.31 -10.86
CA GLU A 85 -5.59 -4.77 -10.82
C GLU A 85 -4.25 -5.42 -10.49
N GLU A 86 -3.14 -4.76 -10.82
CA GLU A 86 -1.78 -5.24 -10.49
C GLU A 86 -1.42 -5.03 -9.02
N LEU A 87 -2.09 -4.08 -8.34
CA LEU A 87 -1.97 -3.83 -6.91
C LEU A 87 -3.35 -3.77 -6.25
N PRO A 88 -4.06 -4.90 -6.10
CA PRO A 88 -5.36 -4.91 -5.44
C PRO A 88 -5.20 -4.46 -3.98
N LEU A 89 -6.07 -3.54 -3.55
CA LEU A 89 -6.15 -3.21 -2.13
C LEU A 89 -6.79 -4.41 -1.40
N PRO A 90 -6.27 -4.81 -0.23
CA PRO A 90 -7.04 -5.69 0.64
C PRO A 90 -8.37 -4.97 0.93
N GLU A 91 -9.49 -5.65 0.71
CA GLU A 91 -10.80 -5.04 0.90
C GLU A 91 -10.87 -4.44 2.31
N ALA A 92 -11.21 -3.15 2.39
CA ALA A 92 -11.30 -2.41 3.64
C ALA A 92 -12.49 -2.94 4.46
N GLY A 93 -12.29 -4.10 5.09
CA GLY A 93 -13.29 -4.85 5.85
C GLY A 93 -12.72 -5.62 7.04
N GLU A 94 -11.41 -5.59 7.29
CA GLU A 94 -10.79 -6.34 8.41
C GLU A 94 -9.83 -5.51 9.26
N GLU A 95 -10.25 -4.35 9.73
CA GLU A 95 -9.64 -3.75 10.91
C GLU A 95 -10.73 -3.27 11.87
N GLY A 96 -11.02 -4.08 12.90
CA GLY A 96 -11.76 -3.61 14.08
C GLY A 96 -12.99 -4.42 14.52
N GLY A 97 -12.99 -5.75 14.41
CA GLY A 97 -14.03 -6.57 15.00
C GLY A 97 -13.53 -7.95 15.40
N ALA A 98 -13.33 -8.19 16.69
CA ALA A 98 -13.28 -9.54 17.23
C ALA A 98 -14.62 -10.23 16.92
N GLY A 99 -14.68 -11.00 15.82
CA GLY A 99 -15.91 -11.67 15.40
C GLY A 99 -15.83 -12.23 13.98
N ALA A 100 -15.26 -13.43 13.86
CA ALA A 100 -15.57 -14.45 12.85
C ALA A 100 -15.68 -14.03 11.36
N GLY A 101 -14.56 -14.19 10.64
CA GLY A 101 -14.56 -14.95 9.38
C GLY A 101 -14.47 -14.19 8.06
N THR A 102 -13.29 -13.69 7.70
CA THR A 102 -12.75 -14.00 6.37
C THR A 102 -11.41 -14.75 6.48
N GLY A 103 -11.55 -16.08 6.55
CA GLY A 103 -10.64 -17.03 5.89
C GLY A 103 -9.20 -17.15 6.37
N ARG A 104 -8.95 -17.40 7.67
CA ARG A 104 -7.78 -18.24 7.99
C ARG A 104 -8.04 -19.60 7.35
N LEU A 105 -7.41 -19.86 6.21
CA LEU A 105 -7.46 -21.19 5.61
C LEU A 105 -6.93 -22.17 6.65
N SER A 106 -7.72 -23.20 6.93
CA SER A 106 -7.20 -24.40 7.58
C SER A 106 -6.03 -24.93 6.75
N LEU A 107 -5.13 -25.70 7.37
CA LEU A 107 -4.01 -26.29 6.66
C LEU A 107 -4.50 -27.19 5.51
N GLU A 108 -5.68 -27.80 5.65
CA GLU A 108 -6.35 -28.60 4.63
C GLU A 108 -6.80 -27.74 3.44
N GLU A 109 -7.39 -26.58 3.70
CA GLU A 109 -7.81 -25.64 2.65
C GLU A 109 -6.58 -25.01 1.95
N ALA A 110 -5.52 -24.72 2.71
CA ALA A 110 -4.25 -24.26 2.15
C ALA A 110 -3.61 -25.33 1.25
N ALA A 111 -3.63 -26.60 1.67
CA ALA A 111 -3.13 -27.71 0.85
C ALA A 111 -3.89 -27.83 -0.48
N ALA A 112 -5.22 -27.64 -0.45
CA ALA A 112 -6.04 -27.65 -1.65
C ALA A 112 -5.74 -26.47 -2.59
N ALA A 113 -5.61 -25.26 -2.04
CA ALA A 113 -5.31 -24.05 -2.80
C ALA A 113 -3.92 -24.10 -3.45
N LEU A 114 -2.94 -24.72 -2.79
CA LEU A 114 -1.57 -24.89 -3.30
C LEU A 114 -1.42 -26.08 -4.26
N GLY A 115 -2.49 -26.83 -4.53
CA GLY A 115 -2.47 -27.96 -5.45
C GLY A 115 -1.74 -29.19 -4.90
N VAL A 116 -1.67 -29.35 -3.58
CA VAL A 116 -1.02 -30.51 -2.95
C VAL A 116 -1.81 -31.79 -3.29
N PRO A 117 -1.17 -32.80 -3.91
CA PRO A 117 -1.83 -34.05 -4.25
C PRO A 117 -2.42 -34.75 -3.01
N PRO A 118 -3.59 -35.41 -3.11
CA PRO A 118 -4.26 -36.04 -1.97
C PRO A 118 -3.35 -36.94 -1.12
N GLU A 119 -2.48 -37.71 -1.76
CA GLU A 119 -1.52 -38.61 -1.14
C GLU A 119 -0.38 -37.90 -0.40
N GLN A 120 -0.14 -36.61 -0.67
CA GLN A 120 0.89 -35.79 0.00
C GLN A 120 0.31 -34.84 1.06
N ARG A 121 -1.02 -34.73 1.18
CA ARG A 121 -1.67 -33.82 2.11
C ARG A 121 -1.29 -34.09 3.56
N GLU A 122 -1.22 -35.35 3.97
CA GLU A 122 -0.87 -35.70 5.34
C GLU A 122 0.56 -35.24 5.71
N MET A 123 1.50 -35.33 4.75
CA MET A 123 2.86 -34.80 4.92
C MET A 123 2.86 -33.27 5.03
N PHE A 124 2.09 -32.61 4.17
CA PHE A 124 1.94 -31.15 4.19
C PHE A 124 1.38 -30.65 5.53
N LEU A 125 0.27 -31.23 6.01
CA LEU A 125 -0.35 -30.88 7.28
C LEU A 125 0.63 -31.03 8.46
N ARG A 126 1.39 -32.13 8.46
CA ARG A 126 2.36 -32.41 9.52
C ARG A 126 3.51 -31.41 9.57
N VAL A 127 4.07 -31.04 8.41
CA VAL A 127 5.19 -30.09 8.33
C VAL A 127 4.70 -28.67 8.59
N ALA A 128 3.63 -28.24 7.92
CA ALA A 128 3.08 -26.90 8.05
C ALA A 128 2.57 -26.63 9.47
N GLY A 129 1.97 -27.63 10.12
CA GLY A 129 1.46 -27.53 11.49
C GLY A 129 2.53 -27.19 12.53
N GLN A 130 3.80 -27.53 12.29
CA GLN A 130 4.91 -27.16 13.19
C GLN A 130 5.17 -25.64 13.25
N PHE A 131 4.71 -24.90 12.24
CA PHE A 131 4.89 -23.46 12.12
C PHE A 131 3.66 -22.67 12.55
N ILE A 132 2.55 -23.34 12.90
CA ILE A 132 1.34 -22.68 13.38
C ILE A 132 1.41 -22.61 14.90
N PRO A 133 1.43 -21.40 15.51
CA PRO A 133 1.38 -21.27 16.95
C PRO A 133 0.06 -21.85 17.47
N GLU A 134 0.13 -22.74 18.47
CA GLU A 134 -1.06 -23.26 19.14
C GLU A 134 -1.87 -22.06 19.67
N GLU A 135 -3.08 -21.85 19.13
CA GLU A 135 -3.95 -20.79 19.62
C GLU A 135 -4.21 -21.02 21.12
N HIS A 136 -3.90 -20.00 21.93
CA HIS A 136 -4.08 -19.95 23.37
C HIS A 136 -5.40 -20.61 23.82
N THR A 137 -5.29 -21.82 24.37
CA THR A 137 -6.36 -22.46 25.14
C THR A 137 -6.45 -21.83 26.52
N ALA A 138 -7.68 -21.79 27.05
CA ALA A 138 -8.14 -21.22 28.34
C ALA A 138 -8.43 -19.71 28.29
N ARG A 139 -9.68 -19.24 28.19
CA ARG A 139 -10.76 -19.36 29.20
C ARG A 139 -10.23 -19.23 30.64
N GLU A 140 -9.99 -18.00 31.08
CA GLU A 140 -10.10 -17.64 32.49
C GLU A 140 -11.24 -16.62 32.68
N LEU A 141 -12.43 -17.14 32.97
CA LEU A 141 -13.46 -16.42 33.71
C LEU A 141 -13.35 -16.86 35.17
N PRO A 142 -12.90 -16.02 36.12
CA PRO A 142 -13.11 -16.33 37.51
C PRO A 142 -14.55 -15.97 37.91
N ALA A 143 -15.32 -17.02 38.20
CA ALA A 143 -16.61 -16.95 38.88
C ALA A 143 -16.48 -16.18 40.21
N ARG A 144 -17.13 -15.01 40.31
CA ARG A 144 -17.28 -14.32 41.61
C ARG A 144 -18.30 -15.08 42.46
N ARG A 145 -17.73 -15.86 43.37
CA ARG A 145 -18.38 -16.62 44.45
C ARG A 145 -19.20 -15.68 45.36
N LYS A 146 -20.46 -16.06 45.61
CA LYS A 146 -21.33 -15.51 46.66
C LYS A 146 -20.57 -15.37 47.99
N ARG A 147 -20.68 -14.22 48.65
CA ARG A 147 -20.50 -14.10 50.10
C ARG A 147 -21.81 -13.60 50.74
N ARG A 148 -22.37 -14.46 51.58
CA ARG A 148 -23.32 -14.14 52.64
C ARG A 148 -22.70 -13.10 53.58
N GLY A 149 -23.50 -12.12 53.96
CA GLY A 149 -23.38 -11.26 55.13
C GLY A 149 -24.78 -10.80 55.44
#